data_AF-A0A7X5D100-F1
#
_entry.id   AF-A0A7X5D100-F1
#
_cell.length_a   1.000
_cell.length_b   1.000
_cell.length_c   1.000
_cell.angle_alpha   90.00
_cell.angle_beta   90.00
_cell.angle_gamma   90.00
#
_symmetry.space_group_name_H-M   'P 1'
#
loop_
_entity.id
_entity.type
_entity.pdbx_description
1 polymer ?
#
loop_
_entity_poly.entity_id
_entity_poly.type
_entity_poly.pdbx_seq_one_letter_code
_entity_poly.pdbx_strand_id
1 'polypeptide(L)'
;MRRRSRRKRPTEFSKKILTEAKIECWIITAFGLFFTWKGLDVTFFCYVIPVCWGGYAIARAFYYNKAKAENAIKLRKAYQKAGLDATPAEEQFESAMNETIQENY
;
A
#
# COMPACT_ATOMS: atom_id res chain seq x y z
N MET A 1 12.83 -15.34 -32.22
CA MET A 1 12.51 -15.31 -30.78
C MET A 1 11.11 -14.72 -30.57
N ARG A 2 10.09 -15.53 -30.24
CA ARG A 2 8.74 -15.04 -29.92
C ARG A 2 8.73 -14.50 -28.49
N ARG A 3 8.63 -13.18 -28.31
CA ARG A 3 8.33 -12.55 -27.00
C ARG A 3 6.97 -13.08 -26.54
N ARG A 4 6.96 -14.10 -25.67
CA ARG A 4 5.75 -14.47 -24.92
C ARG A 4 5.38 -13.27 -24.06
N SER A 5 4.38 -12.51 -24.50
CA SER A 5 3.71 -11.50 -23.67
C SER A 5 3.33 -12.18 -22.35
N ARG A 6 4.01 -11.81 -21.26
CA ARG A 6 3.60 -12.18 -19.90
C ARG A 6 2.25 -11.48 -19.70
N ARG A 7 1.14 -12.21 -19.86
CA ARG A 7 -0.18 -11.74 -19.43
C ARG A 7 -0.03 -11.27 -17.99
N LYS A 8 -0.21 -9.96 -17.75
CA LYS A 8 -0.17 -9.39 -16.40
C LYS A 8 -1.24 -10.12 -15.59
N ARG A 9 -0.86 -10.63 -14.41
CA ARG A 9 -1.83 -11.24 -13.50
C ARG A 9 -2.92 -10.20 -13.20
N PRO A 10 -4.20 -10.62 -13.13
CA PRO A 10 -5.28 -9.70 -12.80
C PRO A 10 -4.93 -8.95 -11.50
N THR A 11 -5.21 -7.66 -11.48
CA THR A 11 -4.98 -6.82 -10.29
C THR A 11 -5.70 -7.47 -9.11
N GLU A 12 -4.95 -7.78 -8.06
CA GLU A 12 -5.51 -8.37 -6.85
C GLU A 12 -6.62 -7.47 -6.29
N PHE A 13 -7.67 -8.09 -5.77
CA PHE A 13 -8.83 -7.40 -5.20
C PHE A 13 -8.42 -6.33 -4.17
N SER A 14 -7.37 -6.61 -3.39
CA SER A 14 -6.79 -5.67 -2.41
C SER A 14 -6.23 -4.38 -3.03
N LYS A 15 -5.68 -4.43 -4.26
CA LYS A 15 -5.23 -3.23 -4.98
C LYS A 15 -6.40 -2.38 -5.48
N LYS A 16 -7.53 -3.01 -5.82
CA LYS A 16 -8.72 -2.30 -6.29
C LYS A 16 -9.34 -1.48 -5.16
N ILE A 17 -9.56 -2.10 -4.00
CA ILE A 17 -10.09 -1.43 -2.81
C ILE A 17 -9.23 -0.23 -2.41
N LEU A 18 -7.89 -0.38 -2.42
CA LEU A 18 -6.98 0.73 -2.14
C LEU A 18 -7.10 1.86 -3.17
N THR A 19 -7.32 1.55 -4.44
CA THR A 19 -7.48 2.57 -5.47
C THR A 19 -8.80 3.31 -5.31
N GLU A 20 -9.87 2.59 -4.98
CA GLU A 20 -11.20 3.15 -4.71
C GLU A 20 -11.19 4.05 -3.46
N ALA A 21 -10.63 3.58 -2.35
CA ALA A 21 -10.47 4.37 -1.12
C ALA A 21 -9.64 5.65 -1.33
N LYS A 22 -8.61 5.59 -2.18
CA LYS A 22 -7.83 6.77 -2.58
C LYS A 22 -8.71 7.80 -3.29
N ILE A 23 -9.53 7.35 -4.24
CA ILE A 23 -10.41 8.22 -5.02
C ILE A 23 -11.43 8.89 -4.09
N GLU A 24 -12.02 8.15 -3.16
CA GLU A 24 -12.93 8.68 -2.16
C GLU A 24 -12.29 9.80 -1.31
N CYS A 25 -11.06 9.58 -0.82
CA CYS A 25 -10.32 10.61 -0.07
C CYS A 25 -10.14 11.89 -0.89
N TRP A 26 -9.80 11.77 -2.18
CA TRP A 26 -9.64 12.93 -3.07
C TRP A 26 -10.95 13.66 -3.35
N ILE A 27 -12.07 12.94 -3.50
CA ILE A 27 -13.39 13.53 -3.70
C ILE A 27 -13.75 14.39 -2.48
N ILE A 28 -13.66 13.82 -1.26
CA ILE A 28 -13.97 14.54 -0.01
C ILE A 28 -13.08 15.77 0.15
N THR A 29 -11.77 15.63 -0.12
CA THR A 29 -10.82 16.74 -0.03
C THR A 29 -11.15 17.85 -1.03
N ALA A 30 -11.50 17.51 -2.29
CA ALA A 30 -11.86 18.47 -3.31
C ALA A 30 -13.14 19.25 -2.95
N PHE A 31 -14.15 18.58 -2.38
CA PHE A 31 -15.35 19.26 -1.87
C PHE A 31 -15.04 20.18 -0.69
N GLY A 32 -14.19 19.75 0.25
CA GLY A 32 -13.73 20.61 1.35
C GLY A 32 -13.08 21.90 0.83
N LEU A 33 -12.16 21.78 -0.13
CA LEU A 33 -11.51 22.93 -0.76
C LEU A 33 -12.50 23.85 -1.51
N PHE A 34 -13.47 23.26 -2.21
CA PHE A 34 -14.51 24.03 -2.90
C PHE A 34 -15.39 24.82 -1.91
N PHE A 35 -15.77 24.20 -0.79
CA PHE A 35 -16.56 24.86 0.26
C PHE A 35 -15.77 25.98 0.92
N THR A 36 -14.48 25.76 1.22
CA THR A 36 -13.58 26.80 1.72
C THR A 36 -13.51 27.98 0.76
N TRP A 37 -13.36 27.72 -0.54
CA TRP A 37 -13.29 28.78 -1.55
C TRP A 37 -14.59 29.58 -1.66
N LYS A 38 -15.74 28.94 -1.44
CA LYS A 38 -17.05 29.59 -1.42
C LYS A 38 -17.40 30.27 -0.09
N GLY A 39 -16.54 30.17 0.93
CA GLY A 39 -16.80 30.71 2.26
C GLY A 39 -17.96 30.01 2.98
N LEU A 40 -18.22 28.74 2.63
CA LEU A 40 -19.23 27.91 3.29
C LEU A 40 -18.65 27.30 4.57
N ASP A 41 -19.52 26.79 5.45
CA ASP A 41 -19.08 26.07 6.66
C ASP A 41 -18.30 24.80 6.28
N VAL A 42 -17.10 24.69 6.84
CA VAL A 42 -16.17 23.56 6.62
C VAL A 42 -15.92 22.74 7.88
N THR A 43 -16.63 23.02 8.97
CA THR A 43 -16.47 22.34 10.27
C THR A 43 -16.52 20.82 10.11
N PHE A 44 -17.45 20.30 9.32
CA PHE A 44 -17.54 18.87 9.01
C PHE A 44 -16.28 18.31 8.32
N PHE A 45 -15.76 19.02 7.31
CA PHE A 45 -14.58 18.57 6.54
C PHE A 45 -13.31 18.55 7.38
N CYS A 46 -13.18 19.42 8.39
CA CYS A 46 -12.07 19.43 9.32
C CYS A 46 -11.92 18.10 10.10
N TYR A 47 -13.03 17.40 10.36
CA TYR A 47 -12.99 16.10 11.02
C TYR A 47 -12.88 14.95 10.01
N VAL A 48 -13.63 15.02 8.91
CA VAL A 48 -13.72 13.88 7.98
C VAL A 48 -12.47 13.70 7.14
N ILE A 49 -11.85 14.78 6.66
CA ILE A 49 -10.63 14.70 5.84
C ILE A 49 -9.52 13.92 6.58
N PRO A 50 -9.09 14.31 7.80
CA PRO A 50 -8.03 13.57 8.51
C PRO A 50 -8.45 12.13 8.85
N VAL A 51 -9.72 11.88 9.17
CA VAL A 51 -10.22 10.51 9.44
C VAL A 51 -10.11 9.62 8.20
N CYS A 52 -10.56 10.09 7.04
CA CYS A 52 -10.48 9.34 5.79
C CYS A 52 -9.03 9.07 5.38
N TRP A 53 -8.17 10.08 5.44
CA TRP A 53 -6.75 9.93 5.10
C TRP A 53 -6.00 9.04 6.09
N GLY A 54 -6.34 9.10 7.38
CA GLY A 54 -5.80 8.21 8.41
C GLY A 54 -6.20 6.76 8.16
N GLY A 55 -7.49 6.49 7.91
CA GLY A 55 -7.98 5.16 7.54
C GLY A 55 -7.32 4.61 6.27
N TYR A 56 -7.15 5.46 5.24
CA TYR A 56 -6.44 5.12 4.02
C TYR A 56 -4.96 4.78 4.25
N ALA A 57 -4.27 5.56 5.09
CA ALA A 57 -2.88 5.29 5.44
C ALA A 57 -2.70 3.94 6.14
N ILE A 58 -3.59 3.61 7.08
CA ILE A 58 -3.61 2.31 7.77
C ILE A 58 -3.85 1.18 6.76
N ALA A 59 -4.86 1.30 5.90
CA ALA A 59 -5.15 0.31 4.86
C ALA A 59 -3.96 0.10 3.91
N ARG A 60 -3.26 1.19 3.55
CA ARG A 60 -2.06 1.17 2.73
C ARG A 60 -0.89 0.46 3.44
N ALA A 61 -0.71 0.71 4.73
CA ALA A 61 0.31 0.03 5.54
C ALA A 61 0.06 -1.49 5.59
N PHE A 62 -1.18 -1.91 5.87
CA PHE A 62 -1.57 -3.33 5.82
C PHE A 62 -1.28 -3.97 4.46
N TYR A 63 -1.61 -3.26 3.39
CA TYR A 63 -1.34 -3.74 2.04
C TYR A 63 0.16 -3.87 1.73
N TYR A 64 0.98 -2.91 2.15
CA TYR A 64 2.43 -3.01 1.98
C TYR A 64 3.01 -4.21 2.74
N ASN A 65 2.59 -4.42 3.98
CA ASN A 65 3.02 -5.57 4.79
C ASN A 65 2.65 -6.89 4.11
N LYS A 66 1.45 -6.98 3.55
CA LYS A 66 1.04 -8.14 2.75
C LYS A 66 1.91 -8.32 1.50
N ALA A 67 2.12 -7.27 0.71
CA ALA A 67 2.90 -7.34 -0.53
C ALA A 67 4.37 -7.73 -0.26
N LYS A 68 4.91 -7.27 0.87
CA LYS A 68 6.25 -7.60 1.36
C LYS A 68 6.38 -9.08 1.72
N ALA A 69 5.42 -9.62 2.49
CA ALA A 69 5.38 -11.04 2.83
C ALA A 69 5.29 -11.93 1.58
N GLU A 70 4.43 -11.56 0.62
CA GLU A 70 4.34 -12.32 -0.63
C GLU A 70 5.61 -12.27 -1.47
N ASN A 71 6.26 -11.11 -1.56
CA ASN A 71 7.50 -10.97 -2.30
C ASN A 71 8.64 -11.76 -1.65
N ALA A 72 8.72 -11.77 -0.32
CA ALA A 72 9.71 -12.56 0.42
C ALA A 72 9.56 -14.06 0.17
N ILE A 73 8.34 -14.58 0.20
CA ILE A 73 8.07 -15.99 -0.13
C ILE A 73 8.48 -16.31 -1.57
N LYS A 74 8.16 -15.41 -2.52
CA LYS A 74 8.56 -15.56 -3.93
C LYS A 74 10.09 -15.56 -4.07
N LEU A 75 10.79 -14.71 -3.32
CA LEU A 75 12.25 -14.60 -3.32
C LEU A 75 12.89 -15.89 -2.77
N ARG A 76 12.48 -16.34 -1.58
CA ARG A 76 12.94 -17.61 -0.98
C ARG A 76 12.81 -18.79 -1.95
N LYS A 77 11.65 -18.93 -2.62
CA LYS A 77 11.43 -19.98 -3.63
C LYS A 77 12.35 -19.83 -4.86
N ALA A 78 12.65 -18.61 -5.28
CA ALA A 78 13.55 -18.35 -6.40
C ALA A 78 15.01 -18.71 -6.07
N TYR A 79 15.48 -18.37 -4.87
CA TYR A 79 16.83 -18.71 -4.38
C TYR A 79 17.01 -20.22 -4.22
N GLN A 80 16.03 -20.91 -3.59
CA GLN A 80 16.04 -22.37 -3.46
C GLN A 80 16.10 -23.06 -4.83
N LYS A 81 15.38 -22.55 -5.83
CA LYS A 81 15.42 -23.08 -7.20
C LYS A 81 16.77 -22.84 -7.89
N ALA A 82 17.47 -21.76 -7.55
CA ALA A 82 18.76 -21.41 -8.13
C ALA A 82 19.95 -22.11 -7.42
N GLY A 83 19.70 -22.84 -6.33
CA GLY A 83 20.77 -23.46 -5.52
C GLY A 83 21.64 -22.45 -4.78
N LEU A 84 21.16 -21.20 -4.65
CA LEU A 84 21.84 -20.12 -3.95
C LEU A 84 21.38 -20.07 -2.49
N ASP A 85 22.29 -19.68 -1.60
CA ASP A 85 21.98 -19.49 -0.19
C ASP A 85 20.84 -18.47 -0.02
N ALA A 86 19.80 -18.87 0.72
CA ALA A 86 18.60 -18.07 0.95
C ALA A 86 18.77 -17.06 2.10
N THR A 87 19.86 -17.13 2.88
CA THR A 87 20.16 -16.22 4.00
C THR A 87 20.01 -14.72 3.68
N PRO A 88 20.40 -14.17 2.51
CA PRO A 88 20.25 -12.74 2.25
C PRO A 88 18.78 -12.34 2.08
N ALA A 89 17.95 -13.25 1.55
CA ALA A 89 16.52 -13.00 1.38
C ALA A 89 15.77 -13.04 2.72
N GLU A 90 16.28 -13.78 3.70
CA GLU A 90 15.75 -13.84 5.06
C GLU A 90 16.17 -12.62 5.88
N GLU A 91 17.42 -12.19 5.78
CA GLU A 91 17.90 -10.95 6.40
C GLU A 91 17.18 -9.71 5.84
N GLN A 92 16.96 -9.64 4.52
CA GLN A 92 16.15 -8.58 3.91
C GLN A 92 14.69 -8.61 4.36
N PHE A 93 14.16 -9.78 4.75
CA PHE A 93 12.81 -9.91 5.28
C PHE A 93 12.74 -9.45 6.74
N GLU A 94 13.66 -9.94 7.58
CA GLU A 94 13.82 -9.59 8.99
C GLU A 94 14.11 -8.09 9.18
N SER A 95 15.10 -7.54 8.48
CA SER A 95 15.44 -6.11 8.51
C SER A 95 14.23 -5.27 8.16
N ALA A 96 13.55 -5.61 7.08
CA ALA A 96 12.46 -4.79 6.60
C ALA A 96 11.23 -4.95 7.54
N MET A 97 11.01 -6.10 8.18
CA MET A 97 10.00 -6.25 9.23
C MET A 97 10.37 -5.51 10.53
N ASN A 98 11.64 -5.48 10.91
CA ASN A 98 12.11 -4.79 12.11
C ASN A 98 12.15 -3.27 11.94
N GLU A 99 12.46 -2.74 10.76
CA GLU A 99 12.34 -1.30 10.46
C GLU A 99 10.90 -0.79 10.71
N THR A 100 9.88 -1.58 10.35
CA THR A 100 8.48 -1.20 10.58
C THR A 100 8.06 -1.24 12.05
N ILE A 101 8.81 -1.92 12.92
CA ILE A 101 8.55 -1.97 14.37
C ILE A 101 9.29 -0.82 15.09
N GLN A 102 10.49 -0.45 14.63
CA GLN A 102 11.33 0.58 15.24
C GLN A 102 10.93 2.03 14.90
N GLU A 103 10.18 2.26 13.81
CA GLU A 103 9.64 3.60 13.47
C GLU A 103 8.48 4.07 14.37
N ASN A 104 8.02 3.23 15.32
CA ASN A 104 6.99 3.57 16.31
C ASN A 104 7.57 3.58 17.74
N TYR A 105 8.55 4.45 18.00
CA TYR A 105 8.86 5.00 19.33
C TYR A 105 9.37 6.43 19.20
#